data_AF-A0A2V7QP83-F1
#
_entry.id   AF-A0A2V7QP83-F1
#
_cell.length_a   1.000
_cell.length_b   1.000
_cell.length_c   1.000
_cell.angle_alpha   90.00
_cell.angle_beta   90.00
_cell.angle_gamma   90.00
#
_symmetry.space_group_name_H-M   'P 1'
#
loop_
_entity.id
_entity.type
_entity.pdbx_description
1 polymer ?
#
loop_
_entity_poly.entity_id
_entity_poly.type
_entity_poly.pdbx_seq_one_letter_code
_entity_poly.pdbx_strand_id
1 'polypeptide(L)'
;MGATITTNGTAVDPAIAGKGYVHPEVLVSTNWLAEHLDDPSIRIIESDEDVLLYDTGHIPGAQKVDWHQDLNDPVLRDYVSSELFEKLLREKGIDENTTVILYGDKNNWWAAYAFWVFQLFGFTNAKLLDGGRIKWEQ
;
A
#
# COMPACT_ATOMS: atom_id res chain seq x y z
N MET A 1 22.42 22.06 11.51
CA MET A 1 22.87 21.05 10.54
C MET A 1 21.81 19.98 10.47
N GLY A 2 20.82 20.15 9.59
CA GLY A 2 19.78 19.14 9.36
C GLY A 2 20.35 18.09 8.42
N ALA A 3 20.33 16.82 8.84
CA ALA A 3 20.75 15.72 7.99
C ALA A 3 19.75 15.58 6.84
N THR A 4 20.25 15.67 5.61
CA THR A 4 19.50 15.34 4.40
C THR A 4 19.20 13.84 4.45
N ILE A 5 17.94 13.48 4.70
CA ILE A 5 17.48 12.09 4.56
C ILE A 5 17.28 11.86 3.06
N THR A 6 18.28 11.26 2.43
CA THR A 6 18.18 10.79 1.05
C THR A 6 17.60 9.37 1.11
N THR A 7 16.27 9.25 0.98
CA THR A 7 15.63 7.98 0.64
C THR A 7 15.65 7.82 -0.88
N ASN A 8 15.92 6.60 -1.33
CA ASN A 8 16.02 6.27 -2.75
C ASN A 8 14.72 6.61 -3.51
N GLY A 9 14.79 7.59 -4.42
CA GLY A 9 14.33 7.38 -5.79
C GLY A 9 12.93 7.81 -6.23
N THR A 10 12.02 8.29 -5.37
CA THR A 10 10.81 8.98 -5.85
C THR A 10 10.61 10.31 -5.13
N ALA A 11 10.50 11.39 -5.90
CA ALA A 11 10.15 12.69 -5.36
C ALA A 11 8.81 12.59 -4.61
N VAL A 12 8.72 13.23 -3.45
CA VAL A 12 7.47 13.33 -2.69
C VAL A 12 6.41 13.97 -3.59
N ASP A 13 5.21 13.38 -3.62
CA ASP A 13 4.07 13.94 -4.34
C ASP A 13 3.84 15.41 -3.92
N PRO A 14 3.89 16.38 -4.85
CA PRO A 14 3.67 17.80 -4.54
C PRO A 14 2.34 18.08 -3.84
N ALA A 15 1.28 17.33 -4.14
CA ALA A 15 -0.03 17.49 -3.52
C ALA A 15 -0.04 17.06 -2.04
N ILE A 16 0.89 16.20 -1.66
CA ILE A 16 1.10 15.76 -0.27
C ILE A 16 2.12 16.65 0.44
N ALA A 17 3.20 17.05 -0.23
CA ALA A 17 4.29 17.84 0.35
C ALA A 17 3.79 19.15 1.00
N GLY A 18 2.77 19.79 0.42
CA GLY A 18 2.17 21.02 0.94
C GLY A 18 1.31 20.86 2.20
N LYS A 19 1.05 19.64 2.68
CA LYS A 19 0.11 19.37 3.79
C LYS A 19 0.74 19.40 5.19
N GLY A 20 2.07 19.54 5.28
CA GLY A 20 2.78 19.68 6.57
C GLY A 20 2.95 18.38 7.37
N TYR A 21 2.88 17.21 6.73
CA TYR A 21 3.21 15.94 7.37
C TYR A 21 4.71 15.84 7.69
N VAL A 22 5.04 15.13 8.77
CA VAL A 22 6.44 14.82 9.13
C VAL A 22 7.05 13.81 8.15
N HIS A 23 6.24 12.87 7.67
CA HIS A 23 6.62 11.82 6.70
C HIS A 23 5.69 11.85 5.48
N PRO A 24 5.78 12.88 4.61
CA PRO A 24 4.94 12.96 3.43
C PRO A 24 5.27 11.87 2.38
N GLU A 25 6.46 11.26 2.44
CA GLU A 25 6.93 10.23 1.52
C GLU A 25 6.12 8.91 1.57
N VAL A 26 5.40 8.67 2.67
CA VAL A 26 4.54 7.47 2.85
C VAL A 26 3.12 7.66 2.32
N LEU A 27 2.83 8.81 1.70
CA LEU A 27 1.53 9.12 1.12
C LEU A 27 1.67 9.50 -0.36
N VAL A 28 0.66 9.15 -1.15
CA VAL A 28 0.49 9.63 -2.53
C VAL A 28 -0.95 10.07 -2.74
N SER A 29 -1.18 11.05 -3.61
CA SER A 29 -2.52 11.47 -4.01
C SER A 29 -3.07 10.58 -5.12
N THR A 30 -4.39 10.64 -5.31
CA THR A 30 -5.09 10.00 -6.44
C THR A 30 -4.60 10.48 -7.79
N ASN A 31 -4.28 11.77 -7.94
CA ASN A 31 -3.75 12.32 -9.19
C ASN A 31 -2.37 11.74 -9.50
N TRP A 32 -1.48 11.69 -8.50
CA TRP A 32 -0.17 11.08 -8.66
C TRP A 32 -0.29 9.61 -9.07
N LEU A 33 -1.15 8.83 -8.41
CA LEU A 33 -1.34 7.43 -8.78
C LEU A 33 -1.89 7.27 -10.21
N ALA A 34 -2.82 8.12 -10.63
CA ALA A 34 -3.37 8.11 -11.98
C ALA A 34 -2.30 8.34 -13.07
N GLU A 35 -1.28 9.15 -12.78
CA GLU A 35 -0.15 9.39 -13.69
C GLU A 35 0.87 8.25 -13.73
N HIS A 36 0.80 7.30 -12.78
CA HIS A 36 1.78 6.21 -12.63
C HIS A 36 1.14 4.81 -12.71
N LEU A 37 -0.09 4.67 -13.22
CA LEU A 37 -0.78 3.38 -13.33
C LEU A 37 0.00 2.35 -14.16
N ASP A 38 0.76 2.81 -15.15
CA ASP A 38 1.54 1.96 -16.05
C ASP A 38 3.02 1.80 -15.61
N ASP A 39 3.39 2.31 -14.43
CA ASP A 39 4.76 2.19 -13.92
C ASP A 39 5.04 0.75 -13.48
N PRO A 40 5.96 0.02 -14.14
CA PRO A 40 6.23 -1.39 -13.82
C PRO A 40 6.85 -1.59 -12.43
N SER A 41 7.42 -0.54 -11.83
CA SER A 41 7.98 -0.56 -10.47
C SER A 41 6.92 -0.36 -9.37
N ILE A 42 5.66 -0.11 -9.74
CA ILE A 42 4.56 0.09 -8.79
C ILE A 42 3.65 -1.13 -8.74
N ARG A 43 3.24 -1.51 -7.54
CA ARG A 43 2.13 -2.45 -7.32
C ARG A 43 1.06 -1.78 -6.49
N ILE A 44 -0.17 -1.82 -6.99
CA ILE A 44 -1.33 -1.23 -6.33
C ILE A 44 -2.04 -2.36 -5.59
N ILE A 45 -2.23 -2.19 -4.29
CA ILE A 45 -2.82 -3.21 -3.42
C ILE A 45 -4.08 -2.65 -2.77
N GLU A 46 -5.20 -3.32 -3.00
CA GLU A 46 -6.46 -3.04 -2.32
C GLU A 46 -6.61 -3.96 -1.11
N SER A 47 -6.92 -3.36 0.05
CA SER A 47 -7.23 -4.09 1.28
C SER A 47 -8.40 -3.41 2.00
N ASP A 48 -9.52 -4.13 2.02
CA ASP A 48 -10.82 -3.67 2.50
C ASP A 48 -11.31 -4.49 3.70
N GLU A 49 -12.27 -3.94 4.44
CA GLU A 49 -13.04 -4.75 5.40
C GLU A 49 -13.93 -5.75 4.66
N ASP A 50 -14.60 -5.28 3.61
CA ASP A 50 -15.43 -6.10 2.73
C ASP A 50 -14.58 -6.71 1.62
N VAL A 51 -14.16 -7.96 1.83
CA VAL A 51 -13.28 -8.71 0.91
C VAL A 51 -13.90 -8.97 -0.47
N LEU A 52 -15.22 -8.77 -0.62
CA LEU A 52 -15.94 -8.91 -1.89
C LEU A 52 -15.95 -7.60 -2.70
N LEU A 53 -15.60 -6.46 -2.09
CA LEU A 53 -15.69 -5.15 -2.71
C LEU A 53 -14.76 -5.01 -3.92
N TYR A 54 -13.52 -5.47 -3.80
CA TYR A 54 -12.55 -5.55 -4.90
C TYR A 54 -13.13 -6.18 -6.17
N ASP A 55 -13.91 -7.26 -6.04
CA ASP A 55 -14.45 -8.02 -7.17
C ASP A 55 -15.57 -7.26 -7.91
N THR A 56 -16.10 -6.19 -7.33
CA THR A 56 -17.11 -5.31 -7.96
C THR A 56 -16.49 -4.22 -8.85
N GLY A 57 -15.18 -3.98 -8.73
CA GLY A 57 -14.43 -2.97 -9.45
C GLY A 57 -13.27 -2.47 -8.57
N HIS A 58 -12.15 -2.14 -9.18
CA HIS A 58 -10.93 -1.72 -8.48
C HIS A 58 -10.08 -0.82 -9.39
N ILE A 59 -9.05 -0.17 -8.82
CA ILE A 59 -8.09 0.62 -9.60
C ILE A 59 -7.45 -0.29 -10.67
N PRO A 60 -7.31 0.14 -11.93
CA PRO A 60 -6.66 -0.68 -12.97
C PRO A 60 -5.27 -1.17 -12.53
N GLY A 61 -5.04 -2.47 -12.68
CA GLY A 61 -3.78 -3.10 -12.28
C GLY A 61 -3.64 -3.38 -10.78
N ALA A 62 -4.63 -3.00 -9.94
CA ALA A 62 -4.62 -3.35 -8.53
C ALA A 62 -4.75 -4.87 -8.31
N GLN A 63 -4.23 -5.33 -7.18
CA GLN A 63 -4.37 -6.70 -6.71
C GLN A 63 -4.96 -6.69 -5.29
N LYS A 64 -5.78 -7.68 -4.96
CA LYS A 64 -6.36 -7.84 -3.63
C LYS A 64 -5.36 -8.40 -2.62
N VAL A 65 -5.34 -7.86 -1.40
CA VAL A 65 -4.79 -8.50 -0.20
C VAL A 65 -5.90 -8.59 0.85
N ASP A 66 -6.33 -9.82 1.13
CA ASP A 66 -7.32 -10.14 2.14
C ASP A 66 -6.64 -10.13 3.52
N TRP A 67 -7.03 -9.19 4.38
CA TRP A 67 -6.42 -9.05 5.70
C TRP A 67 -6.52 -10.33 6.53
N HIS A 68 -7.59 -11.10 6.39
CA HIS A 68 -7.84 -12.29 7.18
C HIS A 68 -7.13 -13.51 6.62
N GLN A 69 -7.19 -13.71 5.30
CA GLN A 69 -6.62 -14.92 4.67
C GLN A 69 -5.14 -14.79 4.35
N ASP A 70 -4.66 -13.61 3.95
CA ASP A 70 -3.30 -13.42 3.46
C ASP A 70 -2.33 -12.98 4.56
N LEU A 71 -2.81 -12.29 5.61
CA LEU A 71 -1.95 -11.66 6.62
C LEU A 71 -2.02 -12.29 8.02
N ASN A 72 -2.93 -13.24 8.26
CA ASN A 72 -3.07 -13.93 9.56
C ASN A 72 -2.81 -15.44 9.44
N ASP A 73 -2.32 -16.03 10.53
CA ASP A 73 -2.20 -17.48 10.65
C ASP A 73 -3.60 -18.12 10.60
N PRO A 74 -3.78 -19.24 9.87
CA PRO A 74 -5.10 -19.85 9.69
C PRO A 74 -5.67 -20.52 10.95
N VAL A 75 -4.87 -20.72 11.99
CA VAL A 75 -5.26 -21.46 13.21
C VAL A 75 -5.00 -20.63 14.47
N LEU A 76 -3.83 -20.02 14.58
CA LEU A 76 -3.42 -19.22 15.72
C LEU A 76 -3.88 -17.77 15.57
N ARG A 77 -4.10 -17.10 16.69
CA ARG A 77 -4.33 -15.65 16.70
C ARG A 77 -2.99 -14.92 16.61
N ASP A 78 -2.35 -15.03 15.46
CA ASP A 78 -1.07 -14.40 15.13
C ASP A 78 -1.01 -14.03 13.65
N TYR A 79 -0.03 -13.23 13.26
CA TYR A 79 0.25 -12.94 11.86
C TYR A 79 0.87 -14.16 11.16
N VAL A 80 0.87 -14.15 9.83
CA VAL A 80 1.60 -15.17 9.04
C VAL A 80 3.09 -15.20 9.39
N SER A 81 3.77 -16.31 9.10
CA SER A 81 5.24 -16.35 9.23
C SER A 81 5.92 -15.48 8.17
N SER A 82 7.18 -15.12 8.40
CA SER A 82 7.97 -14.37 7.42
C SER A 82 8.06 -15.08 6.06
N GLU A 83 8.15 -16.41 6.04
CA GLU A 83 8.20 -17.20 4.80
C GLU A 83 6.89 -17.10 4.01
N LEU A 84 5.75 -17.10 4.70
CA LEU A 84 4.45 -16.95 4.06
C LEU A 84 4.24 -15.52 3.57
N PHE A 85 4.70 -14.52 4.33
CA PHE A 85 4.67 -13.12 3.90
C PHE A 85 5.54 -12.89 2.65
N GLU A 86 6.78 -13.40 2.64
CA GLU A 86 7.65 -13.34 1.46
C GLU A 86 7.03 -14.05 0.24
N LYS A 87 6.38 -15.20 0.47
CA LYS A 87 5.67 -15.91 -0.58
C LYS A 87 4.52 -15.06 -1.15
N LEU A 88 3.71 -14.44 -0.28
CA LEU A 88 2.64 -13.53 -0.69
C LEU A 88 3.20 -12.39 -1.56
N LEU A 89 4.28 -11.72 -1.13
CA LEU A 89 4.90 -10.65 -1.91
C LEU A 89 5.31 -11.13 -3.31
N ARG A 90 5.97 -12.29 -3.41
CA ARG A 90 6.37 -12.88 -4.71
C ARG A 90 5.18 -13.19 -5.59
N GLU A 91 4.10 -13.74 -5.04
CA GLU A 91 2.86 -14.03 -5.77
C GLU A 91 2.18 -12.74 -6.27
N LYS A 92 2.33 -11.62 -5.56
CA LYS A 92 1.88 -10.29 -6.00
C LYS A 92 2.91 -9.57 -6.88
N GLY A 93 4.02 -10.22 -7.24
CA GLY A 93 5.07 -9.60 -8.05
C GLY A 93 5.71 -8.38 -7.39
N ILE A 94 5.83 -8.41 -6.06
CA ILE A 94 6.49 -7.41 -5.21
C ILE A 94 7.87 -7.94 -4.83
N ASP A 95 8.88 -7.13 -5.10
CA ASP A 95 10.28 -7.35 -4.71
C ASP A 95 10.86 -6.10 -4.03
N GLU A 96 12.16 -6.11 -3.72
CA GLU A 96 12.84 -5.00 -3.04
C GLU A 96 12.89 -3.69 -3.84
N ASN A 97 12.66 -3.74 -5.16
CA ASN A 97 12.64 -2.57 -6.03
C ASN A 97 11.22 -2.05 -6.29
N THR A 98 10.21 -2.75 -5.77
CA THR A 98 8.81 -2.44 -5.97
C THR A 98 8.33 -1.43 -4.94
N THR A 99 7.61 -0.39 -5.39
CA THR A 99 6.86 0.52 -4.52
C THR A 99 5.41 0.06 -4.42
N VAL A 100 4.94 -0.22 -3.21
CA VAL A 100 3.57 -0.69 -2.96
C VAL A 100 2.68 0.49 -2.59
N ILE A 101 1.58 0.68 -3.32
CA ILE A 101 0.56 1.69 -3.01
C ILE A 101 -0.68 0.99 -2.46
N LEU A 102 -0.95 1.18 -1.17
CA LEU A 102 -2.08 0.60 -0.46
C LEU A 102 -3.26 1.55 -0.45
N TYR A 103 -4.45 1.02 -0.73
CA TYR A 103 -5.71 1.75 -0.61
C TYR A 103 -6.84 0.80 -0.20
N GLY A 104 -7.94 1.35 0.28
CA GLY A 104 -9.13 0.57 0.58
C GLY A 104 -10.32 1.41 1.01
N ASP A 105 -11.37 0.73 1.43
CA ASP A 105 -12.60 1.29 1.96
C ASP A 105 -12.42 1.97 3.33
N LYS A 106 -13.51 2.58 3.82
CA LYS A 106 -13.62 3.14 5.18
C LYS A 106 -12.43 4.02 5.59
N ASN A 107 -12.07 4.96 4.72
CA ASN A 107 -10.94 5.87 4.93
C ASN A 107 -9.60 5.15 5.15
N ASN A 108 -9.32 4.11 4.35
CA ASN A 108 -8.11 3.29 4.39
C ASN A 108 -7.93 2.48 5.67
N TRP A 109 -9.01 2.07 6.36
CA TRP A 109 -8.84 1.36 7.64
C TRP A 109 -8.01 0.08 7.46
N TRP A 110 -8.40 -0.79 6.54
CA TRP A 110 -7.68 -2.04 6.30
C TRP A 110 -6.43 -1.88 5.46
N ALA A 111 -6.39 -0.88 4.58
CA ALA A 111 -5.16 -0.48 3.90
C ALA A 111 -4.07 -0.02 4.89
N ALA A 112 -4.42 0.73 5.94
CA ALA A 112 -3.48 1.15 6.98
C ALA A 112 -3.04 -0.02 7.88
N TYR A 113 -3.94 -0.97 8.14
CA TYR A 113 -3.55 -2.23 8.80
C TYR A 113 -2.56 -3.02 7.96
N ALA A 114 -2.84 -3.23 6.68
CA ALA A 114 -1.92 -3.90 5.75
C ALA A 114 -0.58 -3.16 5.67
N PHE A 115 -0.60 -1.82 5.60
CA PHE A 115 0.61 -1.00 5.67
C PHE A 115 1.43 -1.30 6.94
N TRP A 116 0.77 -1.34 8.10
CA TRP A 116 1.44 -1.66 9.36
C TRP A 116 2.02 -3.08 9.37
N VAL A 117 1.32 -4.08 8.81
CA VAL A 117 1.85 -5.45 8.68
C VAL A 117 3.08 -5.48 7.77
N PHE A 118 3.09 -4.72 6.66
CA PHE A 118 4.26 -4.63 5.78
C PHE A 118 5.47 -4.03 6.54
N GLN A 119 5.25 -2.98 7.34
CA GLN A 119 6.30 -2.40 8.19
C GLN A 119 6.77 -3.38 9.27
N LEU A 120 5.87 -4.19 9.84
CA LEU A 120 6.21 -5.22 10.84
C LEU A 120 7.22 -6.23 10.29
N PHE A 121 7.07 -6.61 9.02
CA PHE A 121 8.02 -7.49 8.31
C PHE A 121 9.21 -6.75 7.69
N GLY A 122 9.36 -5.44 7.92
CA GLY A 122 10.47 -4.64 7.44
C GLY A 122 10.39 -4.22 5.97
N PHE A 123 9.25 -4.42 5.30
CA PHE A 123 9.01 -3.89 3.96
C PHE A 123 8.63 -2.41 4.05
N THR A 124 9.60 -1.53 3.81
CA THR A 124 9.44 -0.08 4.00
C THR A 124 9.04 0.67 2.74
N ASN A 125 9.14 0.05 1.55
CA ASN A 125 8.75 0.69 0.29
C ASN A 125 7.24 0.61 0.01
N ALA A 126 6.44 0.93 1.03
CA ALA A 126 4.99 0.99 0.97
C ALA A 126 4.51 2.43 1.22
N LYS A 127 3.38 2.80 0.61
CA LYS A 127 2.72 4.11 0.76
C LYS A 127 1.20 3.91 0.83
N LEU A 128 0.49 4.85 1.41
CA LEU A 128 -0.98 4.89 1.41
C LEU A 128 -1.50 5.91 0.37
N LEU A 129 -2.56 5.54 -0.35
CA LEU A 129 -3.28 6.44 -1.23
C LEU A 129 -4.16 7.39 -0.41
N ASP A 130 -3.82 8.67 -0.36
CA ASP A 130 -4.54 9.70 0.39
C ASP A 130 -5.98 9.89 -0.13
N GLY A 131 -6.94 9.42 0.66
CA GLY A 131 -8.38 9.40 0.38
C GLY A 131 -8.94 8.02 0.07
N GLY A 132 -8.09 7.03 -0.18
CA GLY A 132 -8.48 5.64 -0.39
C GLY A 132 -9.42 5.42 -1.57
N ARG A 133 -10.16 4.32 -1.52
CA ARG A 133 -11.11 3.92 -2.57
C ARG A 133 -12.16 5.01 -2.85
N ILE A 134 -12.74 5.57 -1.77
CA ILE A 134 -13.83 6.56 -1.83
C ILE A 134 -13.45 7.78 -2.68
N LYS A 135 -12.19 8.25 -2.57
CA LYS A 135 -11.73 9.42 -3.33
C LYS A 135 -11.36 9.06 -4.78
N TRP A 136 -10.90 7.83 -5.02
CA TRP A 136 -10.57 7.38 -6.37
C TRP A 136 -11.82 7.27 -7.26
N GLU A 137 -12.95 6.86 -6.70
CA GLU A 137 -14.21 6.68 -7.43
C GLU A 137 -14.98 7.97 -7.74
N GLN A 138 -14.49 9.13 -7.27
CA GLN A 138 -15.11 10.45 -7.47
C GLN A 138 -14.52 11.19 -8.68
#